data_AF-A0A563CDJ2-F1
#
_entry.id   AF-A0A563CDJ2-F1
#
_cell.length_a   1.000
_cell.length_b   1.000
_cell.length_c   1.000
_cell.angle_alpha   90.00
_cell.angle_beta   90.00
_cell.angle_gamma   90.00
#
_symmetry.space_group_name_H-M   'P 1'
#
loop_
_entity.id
_entity.type
_entity.pdbx_description
1 polymer ?
#
loop_
_entity_poly.entity_id
_entity_poly.type
_entity_poly.pdbx_seq_one_letter_code
_entity_poly.pdbx_strand_id
1 'polypeptide(L)'
;MSTRDVNKMSRIGRLVQQSEDFKAFIPYDFPPEQELELPLAIQKKHAEAMRLIGKLDGITALLPDINYFLEMFVRRDASSSSQIEGTRATLSDAIEAMNVEPGTNQPDDVDDILHYIDALNYGLKRAHEFPFTLRFIRELHEKLMTGARTTHNAFPGEFRRTQNWIGGTMPSNARFVPPPVKDMNRALDDFEKFIHTDDNYLPLVKAGMLHAQFETIHPFTDGNGR
;
A
#
# COMPACT_ATOMS: atom_id res chain seq x y z
N MET A 1 42.26 -9.72 14.88
CA MET A 1 41.69 -8.46 14.37
C MET A 1 41.42 -8.64 12.89
N SER A 2 40.22 -9.10 12.53
CA SER A 2 39.74 -9.04 11.14
C SER A 2 38.72 -7.90 11.09
N THR A 3 38.93 -7.03 10.12
CA THR A 3 38.17 -5.83 9.83
C THR A 3 36.68 -6.14 9.74
N ARG A 4 35.90 -5.36 10.49
CA ARG A 4 34.45 -5.29 10.44
C ARG A 4 34.00 -5.02 9.00
N ASP A 5 33.23 -5.93 8.41
CA ASP A 5 32.46 -5.69 7.19
C ASP A 5 31.30 -4.74 7.50
N VAL A 6 31.62 -3.47 7.69
CA VAL A 6 30.65 -2.38 7.78
C VAL A 6 30.21 -2.01 6.36
N ASN A 7 29.49 -2.90 5.64
CA ASN A 7 28.62 -2.57 4.48
C ASN A 7 28.02 -3.76 3.70
N LYS A 8 27.58 -4.85 4.35
CA LYS A 8 26.54 -5.67 3.70
C LYS A 8 25.20 -4.97 3.90
N MET A 9 24.89 -3.98 3.06
CA MET A 9 23.49 -3.58 2.86
C MET A 9 22.72 -4.86 2.55
N SER A 10 21.80 -5.24 3.44
CA SER A 10 20.88 -6.36 3.21
C SER A 10 20.18 -6.08 1.89
N ARG A 11 20.57 -6.83 0.84
CA ARG A 11 19.94 -6.71 -0.46
C ARG A 11 18.55 -7.31 -0.33
N ILE A 12 17.52 -6.57 -0.73
CA ILE A 12 16.12 -7.00 -0.67
C ILE A 12 15.69 -7.81 -1.92
N GLY A 13 16.54 -7.85 -2.93
CA GLY A 13 16.32 -8.62 -4.16
C GLY A 13 17.45 -8.40 -5.17
N ARG A 14 17.19 -8.78 -6.43
CA ARG A 14 18.12 -8.65 -7.55
C ARG A 14 17.41 -8.34 -8.86
N LEU A 15 18.11 -7.66 -9.76
CA LEU A 15 17.65 -7.50 -11.14
C LEU A 15 18.04 -8.73 -11.97
N VAL A 16 17.07 -9.33 -12.66
CA VAL A 16 17.26 -10.52 -13.51
C VAL A 16 16.79 -10.22 -14.93
N GLN A 17 17.66 -10.52 -15.89
CA GLN A 17 17.37 -10.39 -17.32
C GLN A 17 16.21 -11.32 -17.71
N GLN A 18 15.19 -10.77 -18.34
CA GLN A 18 14.04 -11.50 -18.88
C GLN A 18 14.24 -11.78 -20.38
N SER A 19 13.40 -12.67 -20.93
CA SER A 19 13.46 -13.08 -22.34
C SER A 19 13.19 -11.95 -23.33
N GLU A 20 12.47 -10.90 -22.95
CA GLU A 20 12.02 -9.80 -23.83
C GLU A 20 12.89 -8.53 -23.68
N ASP A 21 14.19 -8.70 -23.48
CA ASP A 21 15.18 -7.61 -23.40
C ASP A 21 14.87 -6.50 -22.35
N PHE A 22 14.43 -6.92 -21.17
CA PHE A 22 14.32 -6.06 -20.00
C PHE A 22 14.81 -6.77 -18.73
N LYS A 23 15.06 -6.00 -17.66
CA LYS A 23 15.42 -6.56 -16.34
C LYS A 23 14.27 -6.36 -15.36
N ALA A 24 13.80 -7.45 -14.78
CA ALA A 24 12.81 -7.42 -13.71
C ALA A 24 13.48 -7.51 -12.34
N PHE A 25 12.92 -6.84 -11.34
CA PHE A 25 13.33 -6.99 -9.96
C PHE A 25 12.70 -8.24 -9.36
N ILE A 26 13.52 -9.14 -8.82
CA ILE A 26 13.09 -10.35 -8.13
C ILE A 26 13.46 -10.21 -6.64
N PRO A 27 12.48 -10.06 -5.74
CA PRO A 27 12.68 -10.08 -4.30
C PRO A 27 13.35 -11.39 -3.87
N TYR A 28 14.18 -11.33 -2.85
CA TYR A 28 14.57 -12.54 -2.14
C TYR A 28 13.43 -13.06 -1.28
N ASP A 29 13.68 -14.14 -0.55
CA ASP A 29 12.72 -14.68 0.41
C ASP A 29 12.45 -13.66 1.53
N PHE A 30 11.19 -13.58 1.94
CA PHE A 30 10.74 -12.60 2.92
C PHE A 30 9.79 -13.24 3.97
N PRO A 31 9.90 -12.89 5.27
CA PRO A 31 10.92 -12.02 5.84
C PRO A 31 12.34 -12.61 5.69
N PRO A 32 13.39 -11.79 5.75
CA PRO A 32 14.75 -12.30 5.72
C PRO A 32 15.00 -13.29 6.86
N GLU A 33 15.76 -14.37 6.61
CA GLU A 33 16.08 -15.38 7.64
C GLU A 33 16.75 -14.80 8.89
N GLN A 34 17.50 -13.72 8.72
CA GLN A 34 18.09 -12.96 9.81
C GLN A 34 17.22 -11.75 10.09
N GLU A 35 16.81 -11.59 11.36
CA GLU A 35 16.09 -10.39 11.78
C GLU A 35 16.88 -9.13 11.41
N LEU A 36 16.17 -8.14 10.88
CA LEU A 36 16.76 -6.88 10.44
C LEU A 36 17.20 -6.10 11.68
N GLU A 37 18.52 -5.92 11.85
CA GLU A 37 19.05 -5.08 12.93
C GLU A 37 18.59 -3.63 12.75
N LEU A 38 17.71 -3.17 13.64
CA LEU A 38 17.19 -1.81 13.58
C LEU A 38 18.17 -0.82 14.23
N PRO A 39 18.67 0.19 13.49
CA PRO A 39 19.54 1.20 14.06
C PRO A 39 18.85 1.94 15.22
N LEU A 40 19.62 2.34 16.23
CA LEU A 40 19.09 3.09 17.39
C LEU A 40 18.29 4.34 16.98
N ALA A 41 18.67 4.99 15.87
CA ALA A 41 17.93 6.12 15.33
C ALA A 41 16.49 5.76 14.91
N ILE A 42 16.30 4.59 14.28
CA ILE A 42 14.98 4.08 13.90
C ILE A 42 14.17 3.72 15.15
N GLN A 43 14.80 3.07 16.13
CA GLN A 43 14.14 2.74 17.40
C GLN A 43 13.66 3.99 18.15
N LYS A 44 14.47 5.06 18.18
CA LYS A 44 14.08 6.35 18.77
C LYS A 44 12.88 6.98 18.04
N LYS A 45 12.90 6.98 16.70
CA LYS A 45 11.76 7.47 15.89
C LYS A 45 10.50 6.64 16.13
N HIS A 46 10.63 5.33 16.23
CA HIS A 46 9.51 4.44 16.56
C HIS A 46 8.92 4.79 17.93
N ALA A 47 9.75 4.95 18.96
CA ALA A 47 9.29 5.32 20.30
C ALA A 47 8.56 6.67 20.32
N GLU A 48 9.06 7.65 19.56
CA GLU A 48 8.39 8.94 19.39
C GLU A 48 7.03 8.80 18.67
N ALA A 49 6.99 8.04 17.57
CA ALA A 49 5.76 7.80 16.83
C ALA A 49 4.69 7.10 17.68
N MET A 50 5.07 6.04 18.40
CA MET A 50 4.15 5.34 19.31
C MET A 50 3.62 6.26 20.43
N ARG A 51 4.47 7.14 20.98
CA ARG A 51 4.04 8.13 21.98
C ARG A 51 3.00 9.10 21.41
N LEU A 52 3.18 9.54 20.15
CA LEU A 52 2.25 10.45 19.48
C LEU A 52 0.93 9.75 19.12
N ILE A 53 0.98 8.50 18.66
CA ILE A 53 -0.21 7.67 18.42
C ILE A 53 -0.99 7.46 19.72
N GLY A 54 -0.31 7.09 20.81
CA GLY A 54 -0.96 6.92 22.12
C GLY A 54 -1.55 8.24 22.66
N LYS A 55 -0.91 9.38 22.37
CA LYS A 55 -1.49 10.69 22.69
C LYS A 55 -2.75 10.97 21.86
N LEU A 56 -2.74 10.64 20.56
CA LEU A 56 -3.90 10.78 19.69
C LEU A 56 -5.07 9.93 20.21
N ASP A 57 -4.83 8.65 20.47
CA ASP A 57 -5.80 7.72 21.06
C ASP A 57 -6.41 8.29 22.36
N GLY A 58 -5.56 8.73 23.29
CA GLY A 58 -6.01 9.36 24.54
C GLY A 58 -6.84 10.65 24.34
N ILE A 59 -6.51 11.49 23.36
CA ILE A 59 -7.29 12.71 23.05
C ILE A 59 -8.62 12.35 22.40
N THR A 60 -8.67 11.32 21.54
CA THR A 60 -9.92 10.92 20.88
C THR A 60 -11.01 10.51 21.87
N ALA A 61 -10.65 9.95 23.02
CA ALA A 61 -11.60 9.65 24.11
C ALA A 61 -12.31 10.88 24.69
N LEU A 62 -11.79 12.10 24.46
CA LEU A 62 -12.39 13.36 24.91
C LEU A 62 -13.25 14.03 23.84
N LEU A 63 -13.27 13.50 22.61
CA LEU A 63 -14.03 14.09 21.52
C LEU A 63 -15.52 13.72 21.64
N PRO A 64 -16.44 14.67 21.40
CA PRO A 64 -17.87 14.42 21.48
C PRO A 64 -18.38 13.48 20.37
N ASP A 65 -17.74 13.52 19.20
CA ASP A 65 -18.04 12.63 18.07
C ASP A 65 -16.74 12.25 17.35
N ILE A 66 -16.17 11.11 17.73
CA ILE A 66 -14.93 10.57 17.15
C ILE A 66 -15.12 10.24 15.67
N ASN A 67 -16.31 9.76 15.28
CA ASN A 67 -16.58 9.29 13.92
C ASN A 67 -16.48 10.44 12.93
N TYR A 68 -17.01 11.62 13.27
CA TYR A 68 -16.89 12.81 12.43
C TYR A 68 -15.43 13.19 12.15
N PHE A 69 -14.55 13.14 13.17
CA PHE A 69 -13.13 13.43 12.97
C PHE A 69 -12.43 12.35 12.15
N LEU A 70 -12.71 11.07 12.42
CA LEU A 70 -12.15 9.97 11.65
C LEU A 70 -12.54 10.08 10.18
N GLU A 71 -13.81 10.38 9.88
CA GLU A 71 -14.26 10.62 8.51
C GLU A 71 -13.48 11.75 7.82
N MET A 72 -13.22 12.86 8.52
CA MET A 72 -12.42 13.96 7.95
C MET A 72 -10.97 13.55 7.68
N PHE A 73 -10.36 12.76 8.56
CA PHE A 73 -9.01 12.22 8.32
C PHE A 73 -8.99 11.23 7.16
N VAL A 74 -9.97 10.32 7.09
CA VAL A 74 -10.15 9.37 5.98
C VAL A 74 -10.28 10.11 4.65
N ARG A 75 -11.12 11.15 4.58
CA ARG A 75 -11.29 11.95 3.36
C ARG A 75 -10.00 12.67 2.97
N ARG A 76 -9.27 13.22 3.95
CA ARG A 76 -7.99 13.88 3.72
C ARG A 76 -6.93 12.90 3.21
N ASP A 77 -6.87 11.71 3.79
CA ASP A 77 -5.97 10.64 3.39
C ASP A 77 -6.28 10.18 1.96
N ALA A 78 -7.55 9.86 1.68
CA ALA A 78 -8.03 9.49 0.35
C ALA A 78 -7.70 10.54 -0.71
N SER A 79 -7.95 11.82 -0.41
CA SER A 79 -7.62 12.93 -1.34
C SER A 79 -6.11 13.04 -1.57
N SER A 80 -5.29 12.90 -0.52
CA SER A 80 -3.83 13.00 -0.65
C SER A 80 -3.24 11.79 -1.38
N SER A 81 -3.76 10.58 -1.12
CA SER A 81 -3.35 9.33 -1.75
C SER A 81 -3.69 9.35 -3.25
N SER A 82 -4.94 9.66 -3.60
CA SER A 82 -5.36 9.77 -5.00
C SER A 82 -4.59 10.87 -5.75
N GLN A 83 -4.22 11.98 -5.10
CA GLN A 83 -3.40 13.05 -5.71
C GLN A 83 -1.97 12.59 -6.05
N ILE A 84 -1.38 11.69 -5.26
CA ILE A 84 -0.09 11.08 -5.58
C ILE A 84 -0.20 10.26 -6.87
N GLU A 85 -1.33 9.60 -7.08
CA GLU A 85 -1.66 8.82 -8.28
C GLU A 85 -2.16 9.67 -9.46
N GLY A 86 -2.26 11.00 -9.29
CA GLY A 86 -2.56 11.96 -10.36
C GLY A 86 -3.98 12.51 -10.39
N THR A 87 -4.84 12.17 -9.42
CA THR A 87 -6.17 12.77 -9.25
C THR A 87 -6.07 14.27 -8.95
N ARG A 88 -6.91 15.09 -9.60
CA ARG A 88 -6.94 16.55 -9.38
C ARG A 88 -7.96 17.00 -8.34
N ALA A 89 -8.96 16.17 -8.06
CA ALA A 89 -9.98 16.45 -7.07
C ALA A 89 -9.38 16.70 -5.68
N THR A 90 -10.03 17.58 -4.94
CA THR A 90 -9.64 18.02 -3.60
C THR A 90 -10.54 17.43 -2.52
N LEU A 91 -10.12 17.57 -1.27
CA LEU A 91 -10.95 17.23 -0.12
C LEU A 91 -12.30 17.98 -0.14
N SER A 92 -12.32 19.25 -0.56
CA SER A 92 -13.56 20.01 -0.65
C SER A 92 -14.51 19.41 -1.68
N ASP A 93 -13.98 18.99 -2.83
CA ASP A 93 -14.78 18.34 -3.88
C ASP A 93 -15.39 17.03 -3.38
N ALA A 94 -14.63 16.22 -2.63
CA ALA A 94 -15.14 14.99 -2.03
C ALA A 94 -16.19 15.24 -0.95
N ILE A 95 -16.05 16.30 -0.16
CA ILE A 95 -17.06 16.71 0.83
C ILE A 95 -18.34 17.19 0.12
N GLU A 96 -18.21 17.98 -0.94
CA GLU A 96 -19.35 18.47 -1.72
C GLU A 96 -20.08 17.31 -2.41
N ALA A 97 -19.34 16.37 -3.00
CA ALA A 97 -19.91 15.22 -3.70
C ALA A 97 -20.81 14.33 -2.83
N MET A 98 -20.49 14.19 -1.55
CA MET A 98 -21.32 13.42 -0.61
C MET A 98 -22.56 14.16 -0.11
N ASN A 99 -22.63 15.48 -0.29
CA ASN A 99 -23.69 16.34 0.25
C ASN A 99 -24.66 16.87 -0.82
N VAL A 100 -24.42 16.58 -2.10
CA VAL A 100 -25.23 17.03 -3.24
C VAL A 100 -25.66 15.83 -4.08
N GLU A 101 -26.83 15.89 -4.72
CA GLU A 101 -27.25 14.83 -5.64
C GLU A 101 -26.29 14.72 -6.84
N PRO A 102 -26.05 13.50 -7.38
CA PRO A 102 -25.13 13.29 -8.50
C PRO A 102 -25.51 14.14 -9.72
N GLY A 103 -24.60 15.00 -10.20
CA GLY A 103 -24.79 15.75 -11.45
C GLY A 103 -24.51 17.27 -11.42
N THR A 104 -24.07 17.84 -10.30
CA THR A 104 -23.64 19.25 -10.24
C THR A 104 -22.13 19.36 -10.31
N ASN A 105 -21.57 20.06 -11.32
CA ASN A 105 -20.21 20.66 -11.41
C ASN A 105 -19.00 20.02 -10.66
N GLN A 106 -19.03 18.73 -10.36
CA GLN A 106 -17.95 18.05 -9.64
C GLN A 106 -16.83 17.70 -10.61
N PRO A 107 -15.57 17.68 -10.15
CA PRO A 107 -14.47 17.16 -10.95
C PRO A 107 -14.76 15.72 -11.35
N ASP A 108 -14.44 15.38 -12.60
CA ASP A 108 -14.63 14.02 -13.12
C ASP A 108 -13.87 12.96 -12.28
N ASP A 109 -12.86 13.34 -11.47
CA ASP A 109 -12.10 12.44 -10.59
C ASP A 109 -12.68 12.15 -9.23
N VAL A 110 -13.71 12.88 -8.81
CA VAL A 110 -14.09 12.84 -7.39
C VAL A 110 -14.43 11.42 -6.94
N ASP A 111 -14.95 10.62 -7.85
CA ASP A 111 -15.25 9.20 -7.67
C ASP A 111 -14.02 8.39 -7.22
N ASP A 112 -12.80 8.73 -7.65
CA ASP A 112 -11.57 8.03 -7.23
C ASP A 112 -11.33 8.21 -5.72
N ILE A 113 -11.72 9.35 -5.15
CA ILE A 113 -11.67 9.62 -3.70
C ILE A 113 -12.80 8.87 -2.99
N LEU A 114 -14.01 8.86 -3.56
CA LEU A 114 -15.17 8.18 -2.97
C LEU A 114 -14.95 6.66 -2.89
N HIS A 115 -14.47 6.02 -3.96
CA HIS A 115 -14.17 4.59 -3.97
C HIS A 115 -13.06 4.23 -2.96
N TYR A 116 -12.06 5.09 -2.76
CA TYR A 116 -11.04 4.88 -1.72
C TYR A 116 -11.67 4.91 -0.32
N ILE A 117 -12.54 5.89 -0.04
CA ILE A 117 -13.22 6.00 1.25
C ILE A 117 -14.10 4.76 1.50
N ASP A 118 -14.82 4.29 0.49
CA ASP A 118 -15.65 3.10 0.58
C ASP A 118 -14.82 1.84 0.83
N ALA A 119 -13.71 1.67 0.12
CA ALA A 119 -12.78 0.56 0.32
C ALA A 119 -12.17 0.58 1.73
N LEU A 120 -11.74 1.74 2.23
CA LEU A 120 -11.18 1.88 3.57
C LEU A 120 -12.22 1.59 4.64
N ASN A 121 -13.43 2.11 4.53
CA ASN A 121 -14.53 1.86 5.47
C ASN A 121 -14.92 0.38 5.50
N TYR A 122 -14.96 -0.28 4.33
CA TYR A 122 -15.15 -1.71 4.24
C TYR A 122 -14.01 -2.46 4.95
N GLY A 123 -12.76 -2.06 4.71
CA GLY A 123 -11.57 -2.64 5.32
C GLY A 123 -11.57 -2.54 6.85
N LEU A 124 -11.84 -1.36 7.39
CA LEU A 124 -11.89 -1.15 8.83
C LEU A 124 -12.93 -2.06 9.50
N LYS A 125 -14.14 -2.15 8.93
CA LYS A 125 -15.19 -3.05 9.44
C LYS A 125 -14.76 -4.52 9.37
N ARG A 126 -14.20 -4.92 8.23
CA ARG A 126 -13.84 -6.33 7.96
C ARG A 126 -12.63 -6.82 8.76
N ALA A 127 -11.67 -5.95 9.06
CA ALA A 127 -10.51 -6.29 9.88
C ALA A 127 -10.86 -6.75 11.31
N HIS A 128 -12.05 -6.39 11.83
CA HIS A 128 -12.53 -6.90 13.12
C HIS A 128 -12.99 -8.36 13.08
N GLU A 129 -13.39 -8.87 11.91
CA GLU A 129 -14.04 -10.17 11.76
C GLU A 129 -13.19 -11.16 10.94
N PHE A 130 -12.21 -10.66 10.19
CA PHE A 130 -11.49 -11.43 9.20
C PHE A 130 -9.99 -11.10 9.18
N PRO A 131 -9.08 -12.11 9.20
CA PRO A 131 -7.65 -11.86 9.17
C PRO A 131 -7.19 -11.17 7.88
N PHE A 132 -6.17 -10.32 8.02
CA PHE A 132 -5.56 -9.60 6.90
C PHE A 132 -4.76 -10.54 6.01
N THR A 133 -5.39 -10.99 4.94
CA THR A 133 -4.91 -12.03 4.00
C THR A 133 -4.91 -11.49 2.57
N LEU A 134 -4.28 -12.21 1.63
CA LEU A 134 -4.32 -11.88 0.20
C LEU A 134 -5.75 -11.83 -0.33
N ARG A 135 -6.65 -12.67 0.18
CA ARG A 135 -8.08 -12.59 -0.16
C ARG A 135 -8.67 -11.26 0.25
N PHE A 136 -8.40 -10.81 1.48
CA PHE A 136 -8.91 -9.54 1.97
C PHE A 136 -8.33 -8.36 1.17
N ILE A 137 -7.03 -8.39 0.85
CA ILE A 137 -6.40 -7.36 0.00
C ILE A 137 -7.07 -7.30 -1.39
N ARG A 138 -7.41 -8.44 -1.97
CA ARG A 138 -8.16 -8.49 -3.24
C ARG A 138 -9.57 -7.91 -3.11
N GLU A 139 -10.26 -8.16 -2.01
CA GLU A 139 -11.59 -7.56 -1.75
C GLU A 139 -11.49 -6.03 -1.60
N LEU A 140 -10.44 -5.52 -0.93
CA LEU A 140 -10.16 -4.07 -0.85
C LEU A 140 -9.93 -3.48 -2.24
N HIS A 141 -9.07 -4.11 -3.03
CA HIS A 141 -8.79 -3.69 -4.41
C HIS A 141 -10.04 -3.75 -5.30
N GLU A 142 -10.90 -4.76 -5.14
CA GLU A 142 -12.19 -4.82 -5.85
C GLU A 142 -13.05 -3.60 -5.52
N LYS A 143 -13.22 -3.28 -4.24
CA LYS A 143 -13.98 -2.10 -3.80
C LYS A 143 -13.39 -0.79 -4.29
N LEU A 144 -12.07 -0.68 -4.29
CA LEU A 144 -11.36 0.50 -4.75
C LEU A 144 -11.54 0.74 -6.26
N MET A 145 -11.59 -0.34 -7.05
CA MET A 145 -11.49 -0.24 -8.51
C MET A 145 -12.80 -0.46 -9.27
N THR A 146 -13.82 -1.07 -8.65
CA THR A 146 -15.14 -1.22 -9.26
C THR A 146 -15.82 0.14 -9.44
N GLY A 147 -16.00 0.57 -10.69
CA GLY A 147 -16.64 1.86 -11.01
C GLY A 147 -15.70 3.05 -11.04
N ALA A 148 -14.45 2.90 -10.58
CA ALA A 148 -13.43 3.94 -10.69
C ALA A 148 -13.03 4.17 -12.15
N ARG A 149 -12.51 5.37 -12.44
CA ARG A 149 -11.96 5.70 -13.77
C ARG A 149 -10.64 4.98 -13.96
N THR A 150 -10.74 3.73 -14.38
CA THR A 150 -9.58 2.84 -14.49
C THR A 150 -9.04 2.81 -15.91
N THR A 151 -7.77 2.47 -16.01
CA THR A 151 -7.18 2.04 -17.28
C THR A 151 -7.98 0.85 -17.85
N HIS A 152 -8.02 0.70 -19.17
CA HIS A 152 -8.61 -0.49 -19.78
C HIS A 152 -7.96 -1.74 -19.15
N ASN A 153 -8.78 -2.62 -18.55
CA ASN A 153 -8.38 -3.89 -17.93
C ASN A 153 -7.74 -3.81 -16.53
N ALA A 154 -8.27 -2.99 -15.61
CA ALA A 154 -7.82 -2.99 -14.21
C ALA A 154 -8.14 -4.27 -13.42
N PHE A 155 -9.04 -5.13 -13.92
CA PHE A 155 -9.48 -6.39 -13.30
C PHE A 155 -9.66 -6.28 -11.76
N PRO A 156 -10.71 -5.56 -11.30
CA PRO A 156 -10.98 -5.36 -9.87
C PRO A 156 -10.91 -6.68 -9.09
N GLY A 157 -10.17 -6.67 -7.99
CA GLY A 157 -9.95 -7.86 -7.14
C GLY A 157 -9.13 -9.01 -7.74
N GLU A 158 -8.47 -8.84 -8.89
CA GLU A 158 -7.60 -9.86 -9.48
C GLU A 158 -6.14 -9.44 -9.51
N PHE A 159 -5.25 -10.32 -9.02
CA PHE A 159 -3.82 -10.15 -9.27
C PHE A 159 -3.51 -10.24 -10.76
N ARG A 160 -2.54 -9.44 -11.21
CA ARG A 160 -2.16 -9.36 -12.61
C ARG A 160 -1.65 -10.70 -13.13
N ARG A 161 -2.01 -10.99 -14.38
CA ARG A 161 -1.59 -12.20 -15.11
C ARG A 161 -0.50 -11.91 -16.14
N THR A 162 -0.13 -10.64 -16.28
CA THR A 162 0.85 -10.13 -17.23
C THR A 162 1.93 -9.31 -16.50
N GLN A 163 3.03 -9.03 -17.20
CA GLN A 163 4.08 -8.19 -16.66
C GLN A 163 3.61 -6.73 -16.57
N ASN A 164 3.76 -6.12 -15.40
CA ASN A 164 3.56 -4.69 -15.19
C ASN A 164 4.92 -3.96 -15.19
N TRP A 165 4.92 -2.63 -15.29
CA TRP A 165 6.11 -1.77 -15.18
C TRP A 165 5.74 -0.37 -14.69
N ILE A 166 6.67 0.29 -14.02
CA ILE A 166 6.46 1.61 -13.39
C ILE A 166 7.37 2.64 -14.07
N GLY A 167 6.74 3.65 -14.65
CA GLY A 167 7.39 4.67 -15.48
C GLY A 167 7.86 4.11 -16.82
N GLY A 168 7.93 4.95 -17.85
CA GLY A 168 8.26 4.51 -19.22
C GLY A 168 7.05 4.02 -20.02
N THR A 169 7.27 3.62 -21.26
CA THR A 169 6.22 3.16 -22.20
C THR A 169 6.22 1.65 -22.41
N MET A 170 7.30 0.97 -22.02
CA MET A 170 7.48 -0.47 -22.13
C MET A 170 8.50 -0.96 -21.09
N PRO A 171 8.55 -2.25 -20.74
CA PRO A 171 9.46 -2.76 -19.71
C PRO A 171 10.94 -2.42 -19.91
N SER A 172 11.42 -2.34 -21.16
CA SER A 172 12.83 -2.08 -21.47
C SER A 172 13.28 -0.64 -21.18
N ASN A 173 12.34 0.33 -21.16
CA ASN A 173 12.62 1.72 -20.82
C ASN A 173 12.01 2.16 -19.49
N ALA A 174 11.47 1.21 -18.72
CA ALA A 174 10.80 1.50 -17.48
C ALA A 174 11.77 1.87 -16.37
N ARG A 175 11.33 2.72 -15.44
CA ARG A 175 12.13 3.09 -14.26
C ARG A 175 12.27 1.90 -13.32
N PHE A 176 11.21 1.12 -13.19
CA PHE A 176 11.18 -0.08 -12.39
C PHE A 176 10.29 -1.13 -13.05
N VAL A 177 10.73 -2.38 -13.02
CA VAL A 177 9.92 -3.51 -13.48
C VAL A 177 9.73 -4.47 -12.30
N PRO A 178 8.50 -4.61 -11.77
CA PRO A 178 8.19 -5.51 -10.66
C PRO A 178 8.41 -6.99 -11.06
N PRO A 179 8.31 -7.92 -10.09
CA PRO A 179 8.58 -9.33 -10.33
C PRO A 179 7.75 -9.92 -11.47
N PRO A 180 8.30 -10.87 -12.27
CA PRO A 180 7.48 -11.68 -13.16
C PRO A 180 6.38 -12.41 -12.39
N VAL A 181 5.27 -12.74 -13.04
CA VAL A 181 4.06 -13.32 -12.38
C VAL A 181 4.39 -14.53 -11.51
N LYS A 182 5.33 -15.39 -11.94
CA LYS A 182 5.77 -16.53 -11.14
C LYS A 182 6.42 -16.10 -9.82
N ASP A 183 7.36 -15.17 -9.88
CA ASP A 183 8.07 -14.65 -8.71
C ASP A 183 7.17 -13.75 -7.84
N MET A 184 6.21 -13.07 -8.44
CA MET A 184 5.16 -12.30 -7.76
C MET A 184 4.32 -13.21 -6.86
N ASN A 185 3.86 -14.36 -7.36
CA ASN A 185 3.08 -15.30 -6.55
C ASN A 185 3.88 -15.86 -5.36
N ARG A 186 5.17 -16.15 -5.55
CA ARG A 186 6.08 -16.53 -4.46
C ARG A 186 6.19 -15.40 -3.43
N ALA A 187 6.43 -14.17 -3.89
CA ALA A 187 6.58 -13.02 -3.00
C ALA A 187 5.28 -12.65 -2.26
N LEU A 188 4.10 -12.89 -2.85
CA LEU A 188 2.80 -12.71 -2.19
C LEU A 188 2.57 -13.75 -1.08
N ASP A 189 2.98 -15.00 -1.29
CA ASP A 189 2.93 -16.05 -0.26
C ASP A 189 3.84 -15.71 0.93
N ASP A 190 5.08 -15.28 0.66
CA ASP A 190 6.01 -14.74 1.65
C ASP A 190 5.41 -13.54 2.42
N PHE A 191 4.80 -12.61 1.69
CA PHE A 191 4.16 -11.43 2.26
C PHE A 191 3.02 -11.79 3.23
N GLU A 192 2.11 -12.69 2.85
CA GLU A 192 1.01 -13.14 3.71
C GLU A 192 1.52 -13.87 4.95
N LYS A 193 2.53 -14.74 4.81
CA LYS A 193 3.18 -15.39 5.94
C LYS A 193 3.79 -14.37 6.89
N PHE A 194 4.44 -13.33 6.37
CA PHE A 194 5.05 -12.30 7.21
C PHE A 194 4.02 -11.52 8.03
N ILE A 195 2.86 -11.19 7.44
CA ILE A 195 1.76 -10.52 8.17
C ILE A 195 1.45 -11.26 9.47
N HIS A 196 1.39 -12.59 9.41
CA HIS A 196 0.99 -13.46 10.52
C HIS A 196 2.14 -14.08 11.30
N THR A 197 3.39 -13.79 10.95
CA THR A 197 4.55 -14.31 11.68
C THR A 197 4.57 -13.73 13.10
N ASP A 198 4.80 -14.60 14.07
CA ASP A 198 5.11 -14.21 15.45
C ASP A 198 6.60 -13.83 15.51
N ASP A 199 6.87 -12.53 15.51
CA ASP A 199 8.21 -11.94 15.45
C ASP A 199 8.35 -10.77 16.44
N ASN A 200 9.58 -10.30 16.62
CA ASN A 200 9.89 -9.21 17.54
C ASN A 200 9.96 -7.84 16.83
N TYR A 201 9.45 -7.71 15.60
CA TYR A 201 9.51 -6.43 14.92
C TYR A 201 8.61 -5.41 15.59
N LEU A 202 9.13 -4.19 15.72
CA LEU A 202 8.36 -3.05 16.18
C LEU A 202 7.17 -2.81 15.24
N PRO A 203 5.92 -2.64 15.72
CA PRO A 203 4.72 -2.68 14.87
C PRO A 203 4.74 -1.72 13.68
N LEU A 204 5.16 -0.46 13.87
CA LEU A 204 5.23 0.50 12.75
C LEU A 204 6.36 0.18 11.77
N VAL A 205 7.42 -0.50 12.23
CA VAL A 205 8.49 -0.97 11.35
C VAL A 205 7.98 -2.13 10.51
N LYS A 206 7.28 -3.10 11.12
CA LYS A 206 6.65 -4.21 10.42
C LYS A 206 5.66 -3.71 9.36
N ALA A 207 4.81 -2.74 9.72
CA ALA A 207 3.90 -2.09 8.78
C ALA A 207 4.65 -1.42 7.60
N GLY A 208 5.73 -0.69 7.88
CA GLY A 208 6.56 -0.09 6.84
C GLY A 208 7.25 -1.10 5.93
N MET A 209 7.70 -2.24 6.47
CA MET A 209 8.27 -3.33 5.69
C MET A 209 7.24 -4.01 4.79
N LEU A 210 6.04 -4.27 5.32
CA LEU A 210 4.91 -4.80 4.56
C LEU A 210 4.54 -3.85 3.41
N HIS A 211 4.39 -2.55 3.69
CA HIS A 211 4.10 -1.55 2.67
C HIS A 211 5.16 -1.57 1.56
N ALA A 212 6.45 -1.48 1.91
CA ALA A 212 7.53 -1.49 0.93
C ALA A 212 7.55 -2.79 0.09
N GLN A 213 7.27 -3.94 0.72
CA GLN A 213 7.21 -5.22 0.03
C GLN A 213 6.03 -5.29 -0.94
N PHE A 214 4.84 -4.83 -0.54
CA PHE A 214 3.64 -4.80 -1.37
C PHE A 214 3.85 -3.93 -2.62
N GLU A 215 4.37 -2.71 -2.45
CA GLU A 215 4.73 -1.81 -3.55
C GLU A 215 5.76 -2.42 -4.50
N THR A 216 6.73 -3.15 -3.96
CA THR A 216 7.77 -3.84 -4.75
C THR A 216 7.19 -4.99 -5.57
N ILE A 217 6.26 -5.77 -5.00
CA ILE A 217 5.57 -6.86 -5.69
C ILE A 217 4.67 -6.32 -6.81
N HIS A 218 4.00 -5.19 -6.53
CA HIS A 218 3.09 -4.50 -7.44
C HIS A 218 2.07 -5.48 -8.08
N PRO A 219 1.23 -6.14 -7.26
CA PRO A 219 0.49 -7.34 -7.67
C PRO A 219 -0.73 -7.08 -8.56
N PHE A 220 -1.22 -5.85 -8.62
CA PHE A 220 -2.35 -5.46 -9.45
C PHE A 220 -1.90 -4.74 -10.73
N THR A 221 -2.78 -4.68 -11.74
CA THR A 221 -2.50 -3.92 -12.97
C THR A 221 -2.46 -2.42 -12.71
N ASP A 222 -3.31 -1.96 -11.78
CA ASP A 222 -3.49 -0.55 -11.40
C ASP A 222 -3.90 -0.51 -9.91
N GLY A 223 -3.85 0.66 -9.26
CA GLY A 223 -4.34 0.84 -7.89
C GLY A 223 -3.45 0.24 -6.79
N ASN A 224 -2.19 -0.09 -7.06
CA ASN A 224 -1.29 -0.67 -6.04
C ASN A 224 -0.92 0.32 -4.93
N GLY A 225 -0.67 1.60 -5.26
CA GLY A 225 -0.24 2.60 -4.29
C GLY A 225 -1.33 3.07 -3.31
N ARG A 226 -2.59 2.78 -3.64
CA ARG A 226 -3.79 3.15 -2.87
C ARG A 226 -4.21 1.98 -1.98
#